data_AF-A0AAD3DST4-F1
#
_entry.id   AF-A0AAD3DST4-F1
#
_cell.length_a   1.000
_cell.length_b   1.000
_cell.length_c   1.000
_cell.angle_alpha   90.00
_cell.angle_beta   90.00
_cell.angle_gamma   90.00
#
_symmetry.space_group_name_H-M   'P 1'
#
loop_
_entity.id
_entity.type
_entity.pdbx_description
1 polymer ?
#
loop_
_entity_poly.entity_id
_entity_poly.type
_entity_poly.pdbx_seq_one_letter_code
_entity_poly.pdbx_strand_id
1 'polypeptide(L)'
;SRQRMQAPDLHVSCPTKTSSSTSATKHGSEPPPLPPVRCIIKAGGAAITHKAQLETLQQEVLRRVCQSVAAAAAAIADSHCGHGPAGSSSQAGACDGDGEQGGGIVLVHGAGSFGHHPASEYGVARGPLTDPRVRQGFALTRSSVTRLNGLVVGELLAAGVSAVGLSPFGHYTASNREVSTSGVHAVAACLRSGLLPVLHGDAVLDEQLGCSILSGDTLVRELAERMRPDWVVFLTNVAGVFDRPPEEAGARLLRRILVRKDGSWRVAEVEGGSGADGVGDRDASVRMRADEHDVTGGIALKVEEAARVARLGIPVLIVQAGSEHGAAACRLGPWVASQPHQQQQPQHLPAQQQLGSCHVSSAGEGAV
;
A
#
# COMPACT_ATOMS: atom_id res chain seq x y z
N SER A 1 43.06 -29.84 44.20
CA SER A 1 41.83 -30.18 43.46
C SER A 1 41.73 -29.35 42.20
N ARG A 2 42.33 -29.79 41.08
CA ARG A 2 42.13 -29.23 39.74
C ARG A 2 42.37 -30.36 38.73
N GLN A 3 41.30 -31.06 38.37
CA GLN A 3 41.27 -31.94 37.19
C GLN A 3 41.16 -31.03 35.95
N ARG A 4 42.15 -31.12 35.06
CA ARG A 4 42.14 -30.51 33.73
C ARG A 4 41.48 -31.54 32.80
N MET A 5 40.22 -31.33 32.44
CA MET A 5 39.58 -32.13 31.39
C MET A 5 40.18 -31.75 30.04
N GLN A 6 40.66 -32.75 29.30
CA GLN A 6 41.02 -32.63 27.88
C GLN A 6 39.73 -32.59 27.04
N ALA A 7 39.65 -31.64 26.11
CA ALA A 7 38.64 -31.64 25.06
C ALA A 7 39.10 -32.54 23.89
N PRO A 8 38.20 -33.29 23.23
CA PRO A 8 38.58 -34.09 22.07
C PRO A 8 38.68 -33.22 20.80
N ASP A 9 39.73 -33.49 20.00
CA ASP A 9 39.93 -32.94 18.67
C ASP A 9 38.82 -33.40 17.71
N LEU A 10 37.97 -32.46 17.29
CA LEU A 10 37.04 -32.66 16.17
C LEU A 10 37.74 -32.29 14.88
N HIS A 11 38.32 -33.29 14.21
CA HIS A 11 38.74 -33.21 12.82
C HIS A 11 37.51 -33.04 11.92
N VAL A 12 37.26 -31.82 11.44
CA VAL A 12 36.29 -31.55 10.38
C VAL A 12 36.99 -31.74 9.03
N SER A 13 36.77 -32.89 8.41
CA SER A 13 37.21 -33.17 7.04
C SER A 13 36.31 -32.40 6.06
N CYS A 14 36.91 -31.48 5.31
CA CYS A 14 36.23 -30.75 4.23
C CYS A 14 36.09 -31.68 3.01
N PRO A 15 34.89 -31.97 2.49
CA PRO A 15 34.77 -32.77 1.28
C PRO A 15 35.17 -31.94 0.05
N THR A 16 36.13 -32.49 -0.70
CA THR A 16 36.63 -31.98 -1.96
C THR A 16 35.54 -31.94 -3.03
N LYS A 17 35.57 -30.86 -3.82
CA LYS A 17 34.66 -30.60 -4.95
C LYS A 17 34.74 -31.72 -5.99
N THR A 18 33.66 -32.49 -6.16
CA THR A 18 33.39 -33.23 -7.39
C THR A 18 32.50 -32.38 -8.29
N SER A 19 33.06 -31.89 -9.39
CA SER A 19 32.35 -31.19 -10.45
C SER A 19 31.51 -32.20 -11.25
N SER A 20 30.22 -32.32 -10.93
CA SER A 20 29.22 -32.92 -11.83
C SER A 20 28.54 -31.81 -12.62
N SER A 21 28.88 -31.71 -13.90
CA SER A 21 28.19 -30.86 -14.87
C SER A 21 26.79 -31.41 -15.15
N THR A 22 25.79 -30.94 -14.40
CA THR A 22 24.39 -31.08 -14.82
C THR A 22 24.09 -29.96 -15.82
N SER A 23 23.95 -30.34 -17.08
CA SER A 23 23.38 -29.51 -18.13
C SER A 23 21.94 -29.15 -17.76
N ALA A 24 21.76 -27.96 -17.19
CA ALA A 24 20.43 -27.39 -17.01
C ALA A 24 19.90 -27.03 -18.41
N THR A 25 19.01 -27.87 -18.93
CA THR A 25 18.12 -27.54 -20.04
C THR A 25 17.30 -26.32 -19.61
N LYS A 26 17.69 -25.14 -20.08
CA LYS A 26 16.89 -23.92 -20.03
C LYS A 26 15.68 -24.11 -20.96
N HIS A 27 14.61 -24.73 -20.45
CA HIS A 27 13.29 -24.41 -20.97
C HIS A 27 12.94 -23.01 -20.46
N GLY A 28 13.24 -22.00 -21.28
CA GLY A 28 12.78 -20.64 -21.08
C GLY A 28 11.29 -20.55 -21.36
N SER A 29 10.47 -21.13 -20.48
CA SER A 29 9.05 -20.81 -20.45
C SER A 29 8.92 -19.37 -19.96
N GLU A 30 8.25 -18.54 -20.75
CA GLU A 30 7.86 -17.18 -20.37
C GLU A 30 7.15 -17.23 -18.99
N PRO A 31 7.42 -16.30 -18.07
CA PRO A 31 6.78 -16.31 -16.76
C PRO A 31 5.25 -16.25 -16.95
N PRO A 32 4.48 -16.96 -16.11
CA PRO A 32 3.03 -16.98 -16.23
C PRO A 32 2.47 -15.55 -16.12
N PRO A 33 1.34 -15.26 -16.78
CA PRO A 33 0.72 -13.94 -16.70
C PRO A 33 0.44 -13.55 -15.24
N LEU A 34 0.46 -12.25 -14.98
CA LEU A 34 0.14 -11.73 -13.66
C LEU A 34 -1.35 -11.95 -13.37
N PRO A 35 -1.71 -12.40 -12.16
CA PRO A 35 -3.11 -12.59 -11.79
C PRO A 35 -3.83 -11.24 -11.73
N PRO A 36 -5.16 -11.21 -11.96
CA PRO A 36 -5.94 -9.99 -11.82
C PRO A 36 -5.87 -9.47 -10.38
N VAL A 37 -5.88 -8.14 -10.24
CA VAL A 37 -5.93 -7.46 -8.94
C VAL A 37 -7.17 -6.59 -8.91
N ARG A 38 -8.02 -6.79 -7.92
CA ARG A 38 -9.22 -5.98 -7.75
C ARG A 38 -8.86 -4.63 -7.14
N CYS A 39 -8.05 -4.65 -6.10
CA CYS A 39 -7.70 -3.42 -5.38
C CYS A 39 -6.28 -3.47 -4.82
N ILE A 40 -5.57 -2.34 -4.91
CA ILE A 40 -4.38 -2.09 -4.08
C ILE A 40 -4.78 -1.09 -3.00
N ILE A 41 -4.58 -1.47 -1.74
CA ILE A 41 -4.88 -0.63 -0.57
C ILE A 41 -3.56 -0.18 0.04
N LYS A 42 -3.43 1.12 0.28
CA LYS A 42 -2.29 1.74 0.94
C LYS A 42 -2.70 2.26 2.31
N ALA A 43 -2.23 1.62 3.37
CA ALA A 43 -2.30 2.20 4.72
C ALA A 43 -1.17 3.21 4.92
N GLY A 44 -1.50 4.48 5.18
CA GLY A 44 -0.53 5.53 5.48
C GLY A 44 0.17 5.27 6.80
N GLY A 45 1.49 5.39 6.85
CA GLY A 45 2.26 5.16 8.09
C GLY A 45 1.82 6.09 9.22
N ALA A 46 1.55 7.37 8.92
CA ALA A 46 1.02 8.33 9.89
C ALA A 46 -0.44 8.06 10.31
N ALA A 47 -1.16 7.22 9.58
CA ALA A 47 -2.52 6.84 9.92
C ALA A 47 -2.57 5.64 10.88
N ILE A 48 -1.62 4.71 10.78
CA ILE A 48 -1.55 3.49 11.61
C ILE A 48 -0.50 3.55 12.72
N THR A 49 0.30 4.62 12.79
CA THR A 49 1.31 4.86 13.83
C THR A 49 1.23 6.29 14.36
N HIS A 50 1.74 6.52 15.57
CA HIS A 50 1.93 7.86 16.13
C HIS A 50 3.28 8.42 15.67
N LYS A 51 3.28 9.38 14.72
CA LYS A 51 4.48 9.95 14.09
C LYS A 51 5.54 10.42 15.10
N ALA A 52 5.10 11.05 16.19
CA ALA A 52 5.96 11.64 17.21
C ALA A 52 6.54 10.62 18.20
N GLN A 53 6.04 9.38 18.24
CA GLN A 53 6.43 8.38 19.21
C GLN A 53 7.02 7.16 18.49
N LEU A 54 8.29 6.86 18.79
CA LEU A 54 9.03 5.75 18.20
C LEU A 54 8.21 4.46 18.33
N GLU A 55 8.02 3.76 17.22
CA GLU A 55 7.44 2.41 17.19
C GLU A 55 6.09 2.25 17.91
N THR A 56 5.27 3.31 17.86
CA THR A 56 3.98 3.33 18.55
C THR A 56 2.82 3.26 17.55
N LEU A 57 1.94 2.27 17.73
CA LEU A 57 0.77 2.05 16.88
C LEU A 57 -0.40 2.95 17.24
N GLN A 58 -1.19 3.31 16.23
CA GLN A 58 -2.59 3.70 16.43
C GLN A 58 -3.46 2.45 16.41
N GLN A 59 -3.50 1.72 17.53
CA GLN A 59 -4.05 0.35 17.59
C GLN A 59 -5.47 0.24 17.06
N GLU A 60 -6.36 1.15 17.46
CA GLU A 60 -7.76 1.12 17.04
C GLU A 60 -7.92 1.42 15.54
N VAL A 61 -7.14 2.36 14.99
CA VAL A 61 -7.15 2.65 13.55
C VAL A 61 -6.63 1.44 12.76
N LEU A 62 -5.52 0.83 13.20
CA LEU A 62 -4.96 -0.36 12.56
C LEU A 62 -5.98 -1.50 12.52
N ARG A 63 -6.66 -1.78 13.65
CA ARG A 63 -7.69 -2.81 13.73
C ARG A 63 -8.81 -2.56 12.73
N ARG A 64 -9.35 -1.34 12.69
CA ARG A 64 -10.42 -0.97 11.74
C ARG A 64 -10.00 -1.04 10.28
N VAL A 65 -8.75 -0.68 9.98
CA VAL A 65 -8.17 -0.86 8.64
C VAL A 65 -8.14 -2.34 8.26
N CYS A 66 -7.64 -3.21 9.16
CA CYS A 66 -7.58 -4.65 8.89
C CYS A 66 -8.97 -5.26 8.74
N GLN A 67 -9.96 -4.84 9.54
CA GLN A 67 -11.37 -5.24 9.38
C GLN A 67 -11.95 -4.79 8.04
N SER A 68 -11.61 -3.58 7.59
CA SER A 68 -12.05 -3.06 6.29
C SER A 68 -11.47 -3.87 5.12
N VAL A 69 -10.19 -4.25 5.21
CA VAL A 69 -9.52 -5.13 4.25
C VAL A 69 -10.15 -6.53 4.26
N ALA A 70 -10.43 -7.08 5.44
CA ALA A 70 -11.07 -8.39 5.59
C ALA A 70 -12.47 -8.42 4.95
N ALA A 71 -13.29 -7.39 5.20
CA ALA A 71 -14.61 -7.27 4.60
C ALA A 71 -14.54 -7.14 3.06
N ALA A 72 -13.53 -6.44 2.53
CA ALA A 72 -13.29 -6.37 1.09
C ALA A 72 -12.86 -7.71 0.50
N ALA A 73 -11.96 -8.43 1.17
CA ALA A 73 -11.52 -9.76 0.74
C ALA A 73 -12.69 -10.77 0.71
N ALA A 74 -13.55 -10.75 1.73
CA ALA A 74 -14.74 -11.60 1.79
C ALA A 74 -15.72 -11.28 0.65
N ALA A 75 -15.99 -10.00 0.38
CA ALA A 75 -16.90 -9.60 -0.71
C ALA A 75 -16.41 -10.04 -2.10
N ILE A 76 -15.08 -10.06 -2.31
CA ILE A 76 -14.49 -10.60 -3.54
C ILE A 76 -14.71 -12.11 -3.59
N ALA A 77 -14.41 -12.84 -2.51
CA ALA A 77 -14.60 -14.29 -2.46
C ALA A 77 -16.07 -14.70 -2.72
N ASP A 78 -17.03 -13.99 -2.13
CA ASP A 78 -18.47 -14.26 -2.32
C ASP A 78 -18.93 -14.03 -3.77
N SER A 79 -18.32 -13.07 -4.47
CA SER A 79 -18.63 -12.77 -5.88
C SER A 79 -18.21 -13.91 -6.83
N HIS A 80 -17.26 -14.76 -6.41
CA HIS A 80 -16.85 -15.96 -7.16
C HIS A 80 -17.69 -17.19 -6.82
N CYS A 81 -18.37 -17.15 -5.68
CA CYS A 81 -19.31 -18.17 -5.25
C CYS A 81 -20.68 -17.92 -5.91
N GLY A 82 -20.71 -17.92 -7.24
CA GLY A 82 -21.97 -17.89 -7.99
C GLY A 82 -22.88 -19.01 -7.49
N HIS A 83 -24.06 -18.63 -6.98
CA HIS A 83 -25.07 -19.58 -6.51
C HIS A 83 -25.55 -20.44 -7.68
N GLY A 84 -24.95 -21.62 -7.87
CA GLY A 84 -25.68 -22.76 -8.42
C GLY A 84 -26.78 -23.15 -7.44
N PRO A 85 -27.97 -23.59 -7.90
CA PRO A 85 -29.06 -23.91 -7.00
C PRO A 85 -28.61 -24.98 -6.00
N ALA A 86 -28.89 -24.74 -4.72
CA ALA A 86 -28.53 -25.62 -3.62
C ALA A 86 -28.96 -27.06 -3.90
N GLY A 87 -27.98 -27.92 -4.16
CA GLY A 87 -28.15 -29.36 -4.39
C GLY A 87 -26.92 -30.13 -3.92
N SER A 88 -27.00 -30.62 -2.68
CA SER A 88 -26.31 -31.78 -2.08
C SER A 88 -24.82 -32.07 -2.34
N SER A 89 -24.10 -32.20 -1.22
CA SER A 89 -23.04 -33.17 -0.87
C SER A 89 -21.63 -33.07 -1.48
N SER A 90 -20.68 -32.78 -0.57
CA SER A 90 -19.35 -33.40 -0.38
C SER A 90 -18.47 -33.74 -1.60
N GLN A 91 -17.41 -32.96 -1.81
CA GLN A 91 -16.01 -33.44 -1.83
C GLN A 91 -15.07 -32.24 -1.98
N ALA A 92 -14.03 -32.20 -1.12
CA ALA A 92 -12.87 -31.32 -1.30
C ALA A 92 -12.07 -31.84 -2.51
N GLY A 93 -12.45 -31.38 -3.71
CA GLY A 93 -11.66 -31.52 -4.92
C GLY A 93 -10.78 -30.29 -5.10
N ALA A 94 -9.50 -30.50 -5.36
CA ALA A 94 -8.61 -29.44 -5.85
C ALA A 94 -9.26 -28.81 -7.08
N CYS A 95 -9.58 -27.52 -7.00
CA CYS A 95 -10.07 -26.76 -8.13
C CYS A 95 -8.91 -26.45 -9.07
N ASP A 96 -8.53 -27.45 -9.86
CA ASP A 96 -7.90 -27.21 -11.17
C ASP A 96 -8.99 -26.67 -12.08
N GLY A 97 -9.18 -25.35 -12.03
CA GLY A 97 -10.19 -24.67 -12.83
C GLY A 97 -9.75 -23.26 -13.12
N ASP A 98 -9.43 -23.02 -14.40
CA ASP A 98 -9.29 -21.71 -15.05
C ASP A 98 -10.63 -20.93 -15.07
N GLY A 99 -11.36 -20.92 -13.94
CA GLY A 99 -12.43 -19.96 -13.73
C GLY A 99 -11.80 -18.58 -13.60
N GLU A 100 -12.46 -17.55 -14.15
CA GLU A 100 -12.09 -16.15 -13.91
C GLU A 100 -12.08 -15.88 -12.40
N GLN A 101 -10.92 -16.10 -11.77
CA GLN A 101 -10.63 -15.70 -10.40
C GLN A 101 -10.76 -14.17 -10.41
N GLY A 102 -11.77 -13.62 -9.75
CA GLY A 102 -11.81 -12.16 -9.62
C GLY A 102 -10.66 -11.71 -8.76
N GLY A 103 -10.23 -10.49 -9.08
CA GLY A 103 -8.91 -10.04 -8.70
C GLY A 103 -8.68 -10.05 -7.20
N GLY A 104 -7.44 -10.35 -6.79
CA GLY A 104 -7.08 -10.32 -5.38
C GLY A 104 -6.85 -8.90 -4.84
N ILE A 105 -6.58 -8.81 -3.54
CA ILE A 105 -6.20 -7.55 -2.88
C ILE A 105 -4.71 -7.57 -2.57
N VAL A 106 -4.04 -6.44 -2.78
CA VAL A 106 -2.68 -6.20 -2.27
C VAL A 106 -2.74 -5.09 -1.22
N LEU A 107 -2.18 -5.34 -0.04
CA LEU A 107 -2.04 -4.30 0.99
C LEU A 107 -0.59 -3.79 1.02
N VAL A 108 -0.43 -2.47 1.05
CA VAL A 108 0.86 -1.81 1.27
C VAL A 108 0.73 -0.89 2.47
N HIS A 109 1.61 -0.95 3.46
CA HIS A 109 1.61 0.01 4.56
C HIS A 109 2.83 0.94 4.55
N GLY A 110 2.69 2.12 5.13
CA GLY A 110 3.80 3.05 5.34
C GLY A 110 4.63 2.63 6.54
N ALA A 111 5.90 3.04 6.58
CA ALA A 111 6.77 2.68 7.69
C ALA A 111 6.45 3.43 8.99
N GLY A 112 5.85 4.64 8.88
CA GLY A 112 5.43 5.42 10.04
C GLY A 112 6.58 5.67 11.02
N SER A 113 6.27 5.65 12.32
CA SER A 113 7.29 5.83 13.36
C SER A 113 8.27 4.65 13.51
N PHE A 114 8.05 3.53 12.82
CA PHE A 114 8.98 2.39 12.79
C PHE A 114 10.10 2.57 11.77
N GLY A 115 9.86 3.31 10.67
CA GLY A 115 10.90 3.57 9.66
C GLY A 115 11.54 4.95 9.78
N HIS A 116 10.75 5.99 10.01
CA HIS A 116 11.23 7.37 9.83
C HIS A 116 12.30 7.77 10.84
N HIS A 117 12.15 7.35 12.11
CA HIS A 117 13.10 7.67 13.18
C HIS A 117 14.50 7.08 12.88
N PRO A 118 14.67 5.75 12.76
CA PRO A 118 16.00 5.18 12.47
C PRO A 118 16.53 5.58 11.09
N ALA A 119 15.69 5.68 10.06
CA ALA A 119 16.17 6.07 8.72
C ALA A 119 16.75 7.49 8.70
N SER A 120 16.11 8.42 9.42
CA SER A 120 16.55 9.81 9.53
C SER A 120 17.81 9.93 10.40
N GLU A 121 17.81 9.30 11.58
CA GLU A 121 18.91 9.35 12.55
C GLU A 121 20.24 8.88 11.94
N TYR A 122 20.19 7.83 11.12
CA TYR A 122 21.38 7.22 10.52
C TYR A 122 21.62 7.64 9.06
N GLY A 123 20.76 8.50 8.48
CA GLY A 123 20.94 8.99 7.11
C GLY A 123 20.74 7.93 6.02
N VAL A 124 19.94 6.89 6.28
CA VAL A 124 19.77 5.71 5.40
C VAL A 124 19.35 6.10 3.98
N ALA A 125 18.47 7.10 3.85
CA ALA A 125 17.99 7.58 2.54
C ALA A 125 19.07 8.21 1.64
N ARG A 126 20.24 8.56 2.20
CA ARG A 126 21.37 9.14 1.47
C ARG A 126 22.41 8.10 1.08
N GLY A 127 22.39 6.91 1.70
CA GLY A 127 23.48 5.96 1.58
C GLY A 127 24.84 6.56 1.99
N PRO A 128 25.96 5.95 1.56
CA PRO A 128 26.09 4.58 1.08
C PRO A 128 26.31 3.58 2.22
N LEU A 129 26.12 2.29 1.92
CA LEU A 129 26.40 1.19 2.87
C LEU A 129 27.90 0.97 3.13
N THR A 130 28.82 1.75 2.55
CA THR A 130 30.23 1.73 2.94
C THR A 130 30.48 2.44 4.27
N ASP A 131 29.59 3.32 4.70
CA ASP A 131 29.61 3.93 6.04
C ASP A 131 29.04 2.95 7.10
N PRO A 132 29.82 2.56 8.14
CA PRO A 132 29.33 1.70 9.22
C PRO A 132 28.07 2.20 9.92
N ARG A 133 27.93 3.52 10.10
CA ARG A 133 26.75 4.13 10.73
C ARG A 133 25.52 3.92 9.85
N VAL A 134 25.64 4.19 8.55
CA VAL A 134 24.54 3.96 7.60
C VAL A 134 24.17 2.49 7.54
N ARG A 135 25.15 1.56 7.57
CA ARG A 135 24.87 0.10 7.63
C ARG A 135 24.07 -0.29 8.87
N GLN A 136 24.44 0.23 10.04
CA GLN A 136 23.70 -0.03 11.27
C GLN A 136 22.28 0.53 11.18
N GLY A 137 22.15 1.77 10.71
CA GLY A 137 20.85 2.41 10.47
C GLY A 137 19.96 1.65 9.50
N PHE A 138 20.53 1.14 8.42
CA PHE A 138 19.84 0.30 7.45
C PHE A 138 19.25 -0.95 8.12
N ALA A 139 20.07 -1.68 8.89
CA ALA A 139 19.62 -2.87 9.62
C ALA A 139 18.54 -2.56 10.67
N LEU A 140 18.71 -1.48 11.45
CA LEU A 140 17.74 -1.04 12.46
C LEU A 140 16.41 -0.61 11.85
N THR A 141 16.46 0.19 10.78
CA THR A 141 15.28 0.64 10.03
C THR A 141 14.48 -0.55 9.53
N ARG A 142 15.16 -1.50 8.87
CA ARG A 142 14.54 -2.71 8.34
C ARG A 142 13.93 -3.58 9.42
N SER A 143 14.68 -3.85 10.50
CA SER A 143 14.21 -4.63 11.64
C SER A 143 12.92 -4.04 12.22
N SER A 144 12.90 -2.73 12.41
CA SER A 144 11.75 -2.04 12.98
C SER A 144 10.52 -2.07 12.05
N VAL A 145 10.68 -1.73 10.76
CA VAL A 145 9.53 -1.76 9.84
C VAL A 145 9.03 -3.18 9.55
N THR A 146 9.91 -4.18 9.58
CA THR A 146 9.52 -5.59 9.47
C THR A 146 8.67 -6.02 10.67
N ARG A 147 8.97 -5.52 11.88
CA ARG A 147 8.12 -5.75 13.05
C ARG A 147 6.74 -5.08 12.89
N LEU A 148 6.68 -3.85 12.36
CA LEU A 148 5.39 -3.21 12.04
C LEU A 148 4.58 -4.09 11.06
N ASN A 149 5.22 -4.62 10.03
CA ASN A 149 4.58 -5.54 9.10
C ASN A 149 4.05 -6.80 9.77
N GLY A 150 4.81 -7.40 10.70
CA GLY A 150 4.33 -8.52 11.51
C GLY A 150 3.09 -8.18 12.34
N LEU A 151 3.00 -6.96 12.89
CA LEU A 151 1.84 -6.50 13.65
C LEU A 151 0.61 -6.31 12.73
N VAL A 152 0.79 -5.73 11.55
CA VAL A 152 -0.28 -5.58 10.54
C VAL A 152 -0.79 -6.95 10.07
N VAL A 153 0.12 -7.87 9.75
CA VAL A 153 -0.22 -9.25 9.35
C VAL A 153 -0.95 -9.98 10.49
N GLY A 154 -0.50 -9.82 11.74
CA GLY A 154 -1.16 -10.40 12.90
C GLY A 154 -2.61 -9.93 13.06
N GLU A 155 -2.88 -8.64 12.88
CA GLU A 155 -4.24 -8.09 12.93
C GLU A 155 -5.12 -8.58 11.77
N LEU A 156 -4.56 -8.77 10.57
CA LEU A 156 -5.28 -9.37 9.43
C LEU A 156 -5.62 -10.84 9.68
N LEU A 157 -4.67 -11.62 10.19
CA LEU A 157 -4.89 -13.02 10.56
C LEU A 157 -5.97 -13.14 11.65
N ALA A 158 -5.95 -12.25 12.64
CA ALA A 158 -6.99 -12.17 13.67
C ALA A 158 -8.38 -11.82 13.09
N ALA A 159 -8.43 -11.11 11.96
CA ALA A 159 -9.64 -10.82 11.20
C ALA A 159 -10.03 -11.93 10.20
N GLY A 160 -9.34 -13.08 10.20
CA GLY A 160 -9.64 -14.23 9.35
C GLY A 160 -9.08 -14.13 7.93
N VAL A 161 -8.16 -13.19 7.66
CA VAL A 161 -7.53 -13.04 6.35
C VAL A 161 -6.24 -13.83 6.28
N SER A 162 -6.09 -14.68 5.25
CA SER A 162 -4.84 -15.40 4.93
C SER A 162 -3.76 -14.47 4.39
N ALA A 163 -3.27 -13.56 5.24
CA ALA A 163 -2.29 -12.54 4.89
C ALA A 163 -0.85 -13.03 5.05
N VAL A 164 0.03 -12.64 4.11
CA VAL A 164 1.47 -12.93 4.16
C VAL A 164 2.27 -11.66 3.97
N GLY A 165 3.18 -11.41 4.91
CA GLY A 165 4.12 -10.29 4.83
C GLY A 165 5.21 -10.54 3.79
N LEU A 166 5.41 -9.56 2.89
CA LEU A 166 6.47 -9.54 1.89
C LEU A 166 7.33 -8.29 2.11
N SER A 167 8.52 -8.46 2.69
CA SER A 167 9.50 -7.37 2.79
C SER A 167 10.01 -7.03 1.38
N PRO A 168 9.98 -5.76 0.95
CA PRO A 168 10.55 -5.39 -0.34
C PRO A 168 12.03 -5.73 -0.47
N PHE A 169 12.79 -5.67 0.62
CA PHE A 169 14.20 -6.07 0.59
C PHE A 169 14.36 -7.55 0.23
N GLY A 170 15.17 -7.81 -0.80
CA GLY A 170 15.38 -9.15 -1.36
C GLY A 170 14.50 -9.44 -2.58
N HIS A 171 13.46 -8.64 -2.82
CA HIS A 171 12.59 -8.73 -4.00
C HIS A 171 12.66 -7.49 -4.88
N TYR A 172 12.96 -6.33 -4.31
CA TYR A 172 13.12 -5.06 -5.00
C TYR A 172 14.56 -4.55 -4.86
N THR A 173 15.07 -3.99 -5.95
CA THR A 173 16.28 -3.16 -5.96
C THR A 173 15.95 -1.80 -6.55
N ALA A 174 16.73 -0.79 -6.16
CA ALA A 174 16.62 0.54 -6.70
C ALA A 174 17.86 0.93 -7.50
N SER A 175 17.72 1.92 -8.37
CA SER A 175 18.84 2.67 -8.93
C SER A 175 18.47 4.14 -8.88
N ASN A 176 19.21 4.93 -8.09
CA ASN A 176 18.90 6.33 -7.85
C ASN A 176 17.48 6.55 -7.31
N ARG A 177 17.08 5.76 -6.30
CA ARG A 177 15.78 5.81 -5.59
C ARG A 177 14.56 5.39 -6.41
N GLU A 178 14.73 5.01 -7.67
CA GLU A 178 13.68 4.43 -8.51
C GLU A 178 13.84 2.91 -8.60
N VAL A 179 12.74 2.19 -8.76
CA VAL A 179 12.76 0.72 -8.82
C VAL A 179 13.50 0.25 -10.07
N SER A 180 14.61 -0.49 -9.90
CA SER A 180 15.36 -1.12 -10.99
C SER A 180 14.94 -2.58 -11.20
N THR A 181 14.73 -3.32 -10.11
CA THR A 181 14.17 -4.69 -10.14
C THR A 181 12.87 -4.73 -9.37
N SER A 182 11.83 -5.30 -9.99
CA SER A 182 10.50 -5.43 -9.39
C SER A 182 10.32 -6.77 -8.68
N GLY A 183 9.73 -6.71 -7.47
CA GLY A 183 9.29 -7.88 -6.71
C GLY A 183 7.89 -8.39 -7.08
N VAL A 184 7.27 -7.90 -8.16
CA VAL A 184 5.89 -8.23 -8.54
C VAL A 184 5.61 -9.74 -8.66
N HIS A 185 6.62 -10.54 -9.04
CA HIS A 185 6.44 -11.99 -9.15
C HIS A 185 6.16 -12.68 -7.80
N ALA A 186 6.73 -12.17 -6.70
CA ALA A 186 6.42 -12.68 -5.36
C ALA A 186 4.98 -12.34 -4.97
N VAL A 187 4.53 -11.12 -5.27
CA VAL A 187 3.14 -10.67 -5.06
C VAL A 187 2.17 -11.55 -5.86
N ALA A 188 2.46 -11.78 -7.14
CA ALA A 188 1.67 -12.64 -8.01
C ALA A 188 1.60 -14.09 -7.52
N ALA A 189 2.68 -14.63 -6.96
CA ALA A 189 2.70 -15.98 -6.40
C ALA A 189 1.79 -16.09 -5.16
N CYS A 190 1.77 -15.09 -4.28
CA CYS A 190 0.84 -15.03 -3.16
C CYS A 190 -0.62 -15.00 -3.63
N LEU A 191 -0.95 -14.10 -4.55
CA LEU A 191 -2.30 -13.94 -5.07
C LEU A 191 -2.83 -15.23 -5.73
N ARG A 192 -2.02 -15.89 -6.57
CA ARG A 192 -2.37 -17.20 -7.16
C ARG A 192 -2.62 -18.29 -6.13
N SER A 193 -2.01 -18.18 -4.96
CA SER A 193 -2.18 -19.13 -3.85
C SER A 193 -3.37 -18.78 -2.94
N GLY A 194 -4.19 -17.78 -3.31
CA GLY A 194 -5.30 -17.30 -2.47
C GLY A 194 -4.84 -16.52 -1.23
N LEU A 195 -3.58 -16.08 -1.19
CA LEU A 195 -3.02 -15.31 -0.08
C LEU A 195 -3.12 -13.81 -0.36
N LEU A 196 -3.32 -13.01 0.69
CA LEU A 196 -3.27 -11.54 0.60
C LEU A 196 -1.83 -11.07 0.88
N PRO A 197 -1.07 -10.62 -0.14
CA PRO A 197 0.28 -10.08 0.08
C PRO A 197 0.23 -8.72 0.78
N VAL A 198 1.04 -8.58 1.84
CA VAL A 198 1.20 -7.36 2.62
C VAL A 198 2.64 -6.86 2.47
N LEU A 199 2.82 -5.74 1.77
CA LEU A 199 4.10 -5.06 1.60
C LEU A 199 4.17 -3.82 2.49
N HIS A 200 5.37 -3.24 2.59
CA HIS A 200 5.59 -2.02 3.34
C HIS A 200 6.66 -1.14 2.72
N GLY A 201 6.66 0.17 3.00
CA GLY A 201 7.82 1.01 2.70
C GLY A 201 9.07 0.45 3.43
N ASP A 202 10.20 0.39 2.75
CA ASP A 202 11.39 -0.31 3.26
C ASP A 202 12.70 0.33 2.78
N ALA A 203 13.79 0.03 3.49
CA ALA A 203 15.13 0.32 3.01
C ALA A 203 15.61 -0.82 2.11
N VAL A 204 16.07 -0.49 0.90
CA VAL A 204 16.51 -1.48 -0.11
C VAL A 204 17.92 -1.18 -0.60
N LEU A 205 18.50 -2.15 -1.30
CA LEU A 205 19.76 -1.93 -2.00
C LEU A 205 19.54 -1.02 -3.21
N ASP A 206 20.45 -0.08 -3.39
CA ASP A 206 20.44 0.87 -4.50
C ASP A 206 21.76 0.75 -5.27
N GLU A 207 21.68 0.54 -6.58
CA GLU A 207 22.86 0.32 -7.44
C GLU A 207 23.79 1.53 -7.51
N GLN A 208 23.24 2.75 -7.39
CA GLN A 208 24.03 3.99 -7.48
C GLN A 208 24.36 4.56 -6.10
N LEU A 209 23.45 4.42 -5.13
CA LEU A 209 23.57 5.03 -3.81
C LEU A 209 24.02 4.03 -2.73
N GLY A 210 24.15 2.74 -3.06
CA GLY A 210 24.36 1.64 -2.12
C GLY A 210 23.08 1.21 -1.39
N CYS A 211 22.32 2.16 -0.87
CA CYS A 211 20.97 1.94 -0.37
C CYS A 211 20.08 3.18 -0.51
N SER A 212 18.78 2.95 -0.53
CA SER A 212 17.77 4.01 -0.53
C SER A 212 16.48 3.54 0.17
N ILE A 213 15.51 4.44 0.33
CA ILE A 213 14.19 4.13 0.86
C ILE A 213 13.22 4.00 -0.30
N LEU A 214 12.58 2.85 -0.45
CA LEU A 214 11.39 2.73 -1.28
C LEU A 214 10.17 3.03 -0.42
N SER A 215 9.50 4.13 -0.74
CA SER A 215 8.26 4.50 -0.06
C SER A 215 7.16 3.51 -0.41
N GLY A 216 6.17 3.38 0.46
CA GLY A 216 4.99 2.57 0.11
C GLY A 216 4.21 3.16 -1.08
N ASP A 217 4.29 4.47 -1.32
CA ASP A 217 3.61 5.11 -2.46
C ASP A 217 4.32 4.72 -3.77
N THR A 218 5.66 4.67 -3.76
CA THR A 218 6.48 4.14 -4.87
C THR A 218 6.11 2.69 -5.18
N LEU A 219 5.93 1.85 -4.16
CA LEU A 219 5.52 0.45 -4.34
C LEU A 219 4.11 0.35 -4.94
N VAL A 220 3.16 1.18 -4.50
CA VAL A 220 1.80 1.20 -5.07
C VAL A 220 1.83 1.61 -6.54
N ARG A 221 2.61 2.63 -6.91
CA ARG A 221 2.78 3.05 -8.30
C ARG A 221 3.33 1.89 -9.15
N GLU A 222 4.41 1.28 -8.71
CA GLU A 222 5.06 0.16 -9.41
C GLU A 222 4.08 -1.01 -9.62
N LEU A 223 3.37 -1.41 -8.56
CA LEU A 223 2.39 -2.48 -8.63
C LEU A 223 1.19 -2.12 -9.51
N ALA A 224 0.73 -0.86 -9.48
CA ALA A 224 -0.36 -0.41 -10.35
C ALA A 224 0.03 -0.41 -11.83
N GLU A 225 1.27 -0.03 -12.16
CA GLU A 225 1.81 -0.10 -13.52
C GLU A 225 1.89 -1.54 -14.03
N ARG A 226 2.34 -2.48 -13.18
CA ARG A 226 2.50 -3.89 -13.55
C ARG A 226 1.20 -4.68 -13.59
N MET A 227 0.35 -4.52 -12.57
CA MET A 227 -0.78 -5.41 -12.28
C MET A 227 -2.14 -4.80 -12.65
N ARG A 228 -2.19 -3.49 -12.96
CA ARG A 228 -3.37 -2.78 -13.48
C ARG A 228 -4.64 -3.06 -12.65
N PRO A 229 -4.67 -2.76 -11.35
CA PRO A 229 -5.83 -3.02 -10.50
C PRO A 229 -7.06 -2.23 -10.95
N ASP A 230 -8.26 -2.72 -10.61
CA ASP A 230 -9.51 -2.01 -10.92
C ASP A 230 -9.59 -0.65 -10.21
N TRP A 231 -9.01 -0.52 -9.01
CA TRP A 231 -8.81 0.76 -8.31
C TRP A 231 -7.71 0.71 -7.25
N VAL A 232 -7.30 1.88 -6.77
CA VAL A 232 -6.36 2.05 -5.66
C VAL A 232 -6.98 2.89 -4.54
N VAL A 233 -6.71 2.54 -3.29
CA VAL A 233 -7.17 3.28 -2.10
C VAL A 233 -5.98 3.71 -1.25
N PHE A 234 -5.82 5.02 -1.04
CA PHE A 234 -4.92 5.59 -0.05
C PHE A 234 -5.68 5.92 1.23
N LEU A 235 -5.43 5.12 2.28
CA LEU A 235 -5.94 5.35 3.63
C LEU A 235 -4.98 6.29 4.37
N THR A 236 -5.42 7.53 4.61
CA THR A 236 -4.63 8.59 5.25
C THR A 236 -5.22 8.98 6.61
N ASN A 237 -4.57 9.89 7.34
CA ASN A 237 -5.03 10.37 8.66
C ASN A 237 -6.01 11.55 8.57
N VAL A 238 -6.49 11.89 7.38
CA VAL A 238 -7.43 12.98 7.09
C VAL A 238 -8.56 12.48 6.17
N ALA A 239 -9.69 13.19 6.10
CA ALA A 239 -10.86 12.78 5.31
C ALA A 239 -10.55 12.60 3.81
N GLY A 240 -9.64 13.41 3.27
CA GLY A 240 -9.21 13.35 1.88
C GLY A 240 -8.33 14.56 1.56
N VAL A 241 -8.39 15.03 0.31
CA VAL A 241 -7.67 16.24 -0.12
C VAL A 241 -8.57 17.45 0.08
N PHE A 242 -8.07 18.51 0.72
CA PHE A 242 -8.80 19.76 0.95
C PHE A 242 -8.28 20.88 0.03
N ASP A 243 -9.09 21.93 -0.18
CA ASP A 243 -8.70 23.11 -0.97
C ASP A 243 -7.58 23.95 -0.31
N ARG A 244 -7.39 23.75 0.99
CA ARG A 244 -6.38 24.34 1.88
C ARG A 244 -6.12 23.39 3.07
N PRO A 245 -5.16 23.66 3.98
CA PRO A 245 -4.95 22.82 5.16
C PRO A 245 -6.26 22.57 5.94
N PRO A 246 -6.58 21.32 6.30
CA PRO A 246 -7.85 20.95 6.94
C PRO A 246 -8.05 21.59 8.32
N GLU A 247 -6.99 22.07 8.95
CA GLU A 247 -7.02 22.79 10.23
C GLU A 247 -7.49 24.25 10.07
N GLU A 248 -7.44 24.81 8.85
CA GLU A 248 -7.90 26.16 8.57
C GLU A 248 -9.44 26.23 8.51
N ALA A 249 -10.01 27.28 9.13
CA ALA A 249 -11.44 27.51 9.09
C ALA A 249 -11.95 27.68 7.64
N GLY A 250 -12.99 26.92 7.29
CA GLY A 250 -13.58 26.93 5.94
C GLY A 250 -12.83 26.09 4.91
N ALA A 251 -11.89 25.24 5.32
CA ALA A 251 -11.34 24.20 4.45
C ALA A 251 -12.47 23.29 3.93
N ARG A 252 -12.47 23.03 2.62
CA ARG A 252 -13.50 22.19 1.98
C ARG A 252 -12.87 20.98 1.32
N LEU A 253 -13.51 19.84 1.46
CA LEU A 253 -13.06 18.60 0.84
C LEU A 253 -13.21 18.67 -0.69
N LEU A 254 -12.15 18.31 -1.40
CA LEU A 254 -12.19 18.10 -2.84
C LEU A 254 -12.81 16.73 -3.07
N ARG A 255 -14.05 16.69 -3.56
CA ARG A 255 -14.80 15.44 -3.78
C ARG A 255 -14.28 14.71 -5.02
N ARG A 256 -13.91 15.47 -6.07
CA ARG A 256 -13.41 14.91 -7.33
C ARG A 256 -12.27 15.71 -7.93
N ILE A 257 -11.17 15.03 -8.26
CA ILE A 257 -10.01 15.55 -8.99
C ILE A 257 -9.88 14.78 -10.31
N LEU A 258 -9.79 15.50 -11.43
CA LEU A 258 -9.60 14.93 -12.75
C LEU A 258 -8.14 15.08 -13.17
N VAL A 259 -7.50 13.98 -13.56
CA VAL A 259 -6.10 13.93 -14.01
C VAL A 259 -6.07 13.65 -15.51
N ARG A 260 -5.44 14.53 -16.28
CA ARG A 260 -5.28 14.38 -17.73
C ARG A 260 -4.09 13.48 -18.06
N LYS A 261 -4.02 13.01 -19.31
CA LYS A 261 -2.93 12.17 -19.82
C LYS A 261 -1.57 12.85 -19.83
N ASP A 262 -1.53 14.19 -19.85
CA ASP A 262 -0.31 14.99 -19.74
C ASP A 262 0.19 15.14 -18.29
N GLY A 263 -0.57 14.62 -17.30
CA GLY A 263 -0.26 14.72 -15.88
C GLY A 263 -0.82 15.97 -15.21
N SER A 264 -1.37 16.93 -15.98
CA SER A 264 -2.10 18.06 -15.40
C SER A 264 -3.38 17.57 -14.72
N TRP A 265 -3.81 18.24 -13.66
CA TRP A 265 -5.03 17.89 -12.95
C TRP A 265 -5.87 19.13 -12.65
N ARG A 266 -7.18 18.92 -12.44
CA ARG A 266 -8.12 19.97 -12.04
C ARG A 266 -9.12 19.43 -11.04
N VAL A 267 -9.61 20.31 -10.18
CA VAL A 267 -10.73 19.99 -9.28
C VAL A 267 -12.03 20.03 -10.08
N ALA A 268 -12.80 18.95 -10.05
CA ALA A 268 -14.11 18.86 -10.68
C ALA A 268 -15.26 19.10 -9.69
N GLU A 269 -15.07 18.76 -8.42
CA GLU A 269 -16.11 18.89 -7.40
C GLU A 269 -15.51 19.21 -6.03
N VAL A 270 -16.16 20.13 -5.32
CA VAL A 270 -15.80 20.56 -3.96
C VAL A 270 -17.05 20.47 -3.09
N GLU A 271 -16.87 20.03 -1.85
CA GLU A 271 -17.92 19.98 -0.85
C GLU A 271 -18.66 21.32 -0.69
N GLY A 272 -19.99 21.27 -0.72
CA GLY A 272 -20.86 22.42 -0.55
C GLY A 272 -20.95 23.37 -1.77
N GLY A 273 -20.33 23.02 -2.91
CA GLY A 273 -20.47 23.77 -4.16
C GLY A 273 -21.43 23.09 -5.14
N SER A 274 -22.41 23.84 -5.68
CA SER A 274 -23.13 23.42 -6.89
C SER A 274 -22.15 23.47 -8.05
N GLY A 275 -21.78 22.31 -8.60
CA GLY A 275 -20.91 22.21 -9.77
C GLY A 275 -21.54 22.90 -10.97
N ALA A 276 -21.20 24.17 -11.20
CA ALA A 276 -21.35 24.89 -12.47
C ALA A 276 -20.85 26.35 -12.38
N ASP A 277 -20.91 27.00 -11.22
CA ASP A 277 -20.64 28.45 -11.14
C ASP A 277 -19.37 28.77 -10.34
N GLY A 278 -18.27 29.05 -11.05
CA GLY A 278 -17.21 29.91 -10.51
C GLY A 278 -15.83 29.31 -10.25
N VAL A 279 -15.52 28.09 -10.70
CA VAL A 279 -14.12 27.71 -10.96
C VAL A 279 -13.94 27.68 -12.47
N GLY A 280 -13.96 28.87 -13.06
CA GLY A 280 -13.47 29.07 -14.43
C GLY A 280 -12.05 28.55 -14.54
N ASP A 281 -11.65 28.23 -15.77
CA ASP A 281 -10.35 27.73 -16.27
C ASP A 281 -9.09 28.42 -15.69
N ARG A 282 -8.97 28.37 -14.38
CA ARG A 282 -7.86 28.79 -13.58
C ARG A 282 -7.33 27.50 -13.02
N ASP A 283 -6.08 27.25 -13.34
CA ASP A 283 -5.13 26.53 -12.50
C ASP A 283 -5.49 26.76 -11.03
N ALA A 284 -6.36 25.90 -10.49
CA ALA A 284 -6.90 26.05 -9.16
C ALA A 284 -5.76 25.61 -8.26
N SER A 285 -4.87 26.55 -7.99
CA SER A 285 -3.78 26.43 -7.05
C SER A 285 -4.38 26.02 -5.71
N VAL A 286 -4.50 24.70 -5.50
CA VAL A 286 -4.58 24.12 -4.17
C VAL A 286 -3.40 24.75 -3.45
N ARG A 287 -3.68 25.61 -2.48
CA ARG A 287 -2.64 26.25 -1.68
C ARG A 287 -2.12 25.18 -0.75
N MET A 288 -1.28 24.31 -1.30
CA MET A 288 -0.50 23.34 -0.55
C MET A 288 0.60 24.15 0.13
N ARG A 289 0.29 24.77 1.27
CA ARG A 289 1.35 25.19 2.19
C ARG A 289 1.99 23.92 2.72
N ALA A 290 3.27 23.74 2.45
CA ALA A 290 4.10 22.93 3.31
C ALA A 290 4.08 23.65 4.66
N ASP A 291 3.39 23.11 5.66
CA ASP A 291 3.60 23.56 7.03
C ASP A 291 5.11 23.54 7.31
N GLU A 292 5.61 24.55 8.01
CA GLU A 292 7.03 24.63 8.39
C GLU A 292 7.47 23.43 9.27
N HIS A 293 6.52 22.61 9.73
CA HIS A 293 6.74 21.34 10.44
C HIS A 293 6.40 20.08 9.61
N ASP A 294 5.94 20.21 8.36
CA ASP A 294 5.74 19.11 7.41
C ASP A 294 6.84 19.09 6.34
N VAL A 295 8.08 18.86 6.79
CA VAL A 295 9.27 18.59 5.97
C VAL A 295 9.22 17.25 5.20
N THR A 296 8.02 16.71 4.95
CA THR A 296 7.79 15.46 4.21
C THR A 296 6.68 15.55 3.16
N GLY A 297 6.43 16.71 2.55
CA GLY A 297 5.52 16.86 1.39
C GLY A 297 4.15 16.14 1.53
N GLY A 298 3.54 16.19 2.72
CA GLY A 298 2.61 15.18 3.23
C GLY A 298 1.36 14.91 2.40
N ILE A 299 0.61 15.94 1.95
CA ILE A 299 -0.58 15.76 1.09
C ILE A 299 -0.26 16.02 -0.38
N ALA A 300 0.66 16.95 -0.67
CA ALA A 300 1.06 17.31 -2.01
C ALA A 300 1.67 16.13 -2.78
N LEU A 301 2.65 15.45 -2.17
CA LEU A 301 3.27 14.27 -2.76
C LEU A 301 2.27 13.13 -2.88
N LYS A 302 1.34 12.97 -1.92
CA LYS A 302 0.28 11.95 -2.01
C LYS A 302 -0.66 12.22 -3.18
N VAL A 303 -1.03 13.48 -3.41
CA VAL A 303 -1.85 13.87 -4.57
C VAL A 303 -1.07 13.65 -5.87
N GLU A 304 0.22 13.98 -5.90
CA GLU A 304 1.08 13.75 -7.06
C GLU A 304 1.22 12.25 -7.38
N GLU A 305 1.49 11.41 -6.39
CA GLU A 305 1.57 9.95 -6.58
C GLU A 305 0.20 9.36 -6.95
N ALA A 306 -0.89 9.82 -6.33
CA ALA A 306 -2.24 9.45 -6.74
C ALA A 306 -2.53 9.88 -8.19
N ALA A 307 -2.05 11.05 -8.62
CA ALA A 307 -2.19 11.51 -9.99
C ALA A 307 -1.38 10.66 -10.97
N ARG A 308 -0.17 10.21 -10.59
CA ARG A 308 0.63 9.28 -11.41
C ARG A 308 -0.09 7.95 -11.63
N VAL A 309 -0.72 7.40 -10.59
CA VAL A 309 -1.56 6.19 -10.71
C VAL A 309 -2.81 6.47 -11.55
N ALA A 310 -3.51 7.59 -11.30
CA ALA A 310 -4.71 7.96 -12.05
C ALA A 310 -4.44 8.19 -13.54
N ARG A 311 -3.25 8.65 -13.90
CA ARG A 311 -2.81 8.80 -15.30
C ARG A 311 -2.78 7.48 -16.08
N LEU A 312 -2.68 6.34 -15.38
CA LEU A 312 -2.77 5.00 -15.97
C LEU A 312 -4.22 4.60 -16.32
N GLY A 313 -5.20 5.47 -16.03
CA GLY A 313 -6.63 5.17 -16.15
C GLY A 313 -7.19 4.37 -14.97
N ILE A 314 -6.44 4.30 -13.86
CA ILE A 314 -6.84 3.57 -12.66
C ILE A 314 -7.49 4.55 -11.67
N PRO A 315 -8.75 4.38 -11.27
CA PRO A 315 -9.38 5.19 -10.24
C PRO A 315 -8.62 5.14 -8.91
N VAL A 316 -8.40 6.30 -8.29
CA VAL A 316 -7.71 6.41 -7.00
C VAL A 316 -8.62 7.10 -5.98
N LEU A 317 -8.73 6.53 -4.78
CA LEU A 317 -9.47 7.11 -3.68
C LEU A 317 -8.51 7.52 -2.57
N ILE A 318 -8.67 8.72 -2.02
CA ILE A 318 -7.94 9.20 -0.84
C ILE A 318 -8.95 9.43 0.28
N VAL A 319 -8.85 8.65 1.35
CA VAL A 319 -9.87 8.56 2.41
C VAL A 319 -9.24 8.36 3.78
N GLN A 320 -9.97 8.71 4.84
CA GLN A 320 -9.50 8.52 6.21
C GLN A 320 -9.46 7.04 6.61
N ALA A 321 -8.32 6.60 7.13
CA ALA A 321 -8.13 5.27 7.67
C ALA A 321 -9.04 5.02 8.89
N GLY A 322 -9.61 3.82 8.97
CA GLY A 322 -10.48 3.41 10.08
C GLY A 322 -11.86 4.09 10.12
N SER A 323 -12.23 4.82 9.06
CA SER A 323 -13.55 5.42 8.89
C SER A 323 -14.49 4.48 8.10
N GLU A 324 -15.80 4.71 8.20
CA GLU A 324 -16.80 4.01 7.40
C GLU A 324 -16.61 4.25 5.89
N HIS A 325 -16.22 5.47 5.51
CA HIS A 325 -15.89 5.81 4.12
C HIS A 325 -14.65 5.06 3.64
N GLY A 326 -13.64 4.89 4.51
CA GLY A 326 -12.48 4.04 4.24
C GLY A 326 -12.88 2.59 4.01
N ALA A 327 -13.76 2.05 4.85
CA ALA A 327 -14.29 0.70 4.68
C ALA A 327 -15.08 0.54 3.37
N ALA A 328 -15.92 1.51 3.02
CA ALA A 328 -16.66 1.53 1.77
C ALA A 328 -15.72 1.61 0.56
N ALA A 329 -14.68 2.45 0.61
CA ALA A 329 -13.69 2.60 -0.47
C ALA A 329 -12.93 1.30 -0.74
N CYS A 330 -12.54 0.56 0.31
CA CYS A 330 -11.88 -0.74 0.16
C CYS A 330 -12.78 -1.77 -0.53
N ARG A 331 -14.10 -1.76 -0.24
CA ARG A 331 -15.05 -2.74 -0.79
C ARG A 331 -15.58 -2.37 -2.18
N LEU A 332 -15.98 -1.12 -2.37
CA LEU A 332 -16.77 -0.64 -3.51
C LEU A 332 -15.94 0.20 -4.50
N GLY A 333 -14.74 0.63 -4.11
CA GLY A 333 -13.88 1.46 -4.97
C GLY A 333 -14.58 2.75 -5.43
N PRO A 334 -14.49 3.13 -6.72
CA PRO A 334 -15.05 4.38 -7.22
C PRO A 334 -16.59 4.48 -7.13
N TRP A 335 -17.27 3.37 -6.86
CA TRP A 335 -18.74 3.26 -6.77
C TRP A 335 -19.29 3.69 -5.40
N VAL A 336 -18.43 4.13 -4.47
CA VAL A 336 -18.87 4.71 -3.19
C VAL A 336 -19.76 5.95 -3.41
N ALA A 337 -19.47 6.75 -4.45
CA ALA A 337 -20.21 7.97 -4.75
C ALA A 337 -21.61 7.74 -5.34
N SER A 338 -21.90 6.55 -5.87
CA SER A 338 -23.18 6.19 -6.49
C SER A 338 -24.19 5.55 -5.51
N GLN A 339 -23.83 5.40 -4.23
CA GLN A 339 -24.76 4.97 -3.19
C GLN A 339 -25.66 6.15 -2.78
N PRO A 340 -27.01 6.00 -2.77
CA PRO A 340 -27.90 7.06 -2.32
C PRO A 340 -27.60 7.41 -0.85
N HIS A 341 -27.54 8.70 -0.53
CA HIS A 341 -27.26 9.28 0.80
C HIS A 341 -28.25 8.86 1.94
N GLN A 342 -29.06 7.83 1.75
CA GLN A 342 -30.00 7.30 2.74
C GLN A 342 -29.32 6.34 3.72
N GLN A 343 -28.47 6.87 4.62
CA GLN A 343 -28.23 6.31 5.97
C GLN A 343 -27.20 7.08 6.81
N GLN A 344 -26.78 8.28 6.39
CA GLN A 344 -25.88 9.11 7.21
C GLN A 344 -26.68 10.16 7.99
N GLN A 345 -27.31 9.77 9.10
CA GLN A 345 -27.71 10.73 10.13
C GLN A 345 -26.52 10.97 11.06
N PRO A 346 -26.04 12.21 11.26
CA PRO A 346 -24.99 12.49 12.21
C PRO A 346 -25.55 12.43 13.64
N GLN A 347 -25.16 11.43 14.41
CA GLN A 347 -25.17 11.56 15.86
C GLN A 347 -24.04 12.51 16.26
N HIS A 348 -24.43 13.69 16.73
CA HIS A 348 -23.62 14.74 17.37
C HIS A 348 -22.09 14.53 17.40
N LEU A 349 -21.41 14.93 16.32
CA LEU A 349 -19.97 15.21 16.32
C LEU A 349 -19.75 16.68 15.92
N PRO A 350 -18.79 17.40 16.55
CA PRO A 350 -18.56 18.81 16.29
C PRO A 350 -18.13 19.06 14.84
N ALA A 351 -18.45 20.24 14.32
CA ALA A 351 -18.36 20.66 12.91
C ALA A 351 -16.96 20.65 12.26
N GLN A 352 -15.93 20.09 12.92
CA GLN A 352 -14.58 19.89 12.37
C GLN A 352 -14.36 18.47 11.79
N GLN A 353 -15.40 17.62 11.73
CA GLN A 353 -15.33 16.27 11.15
C GLN A 353 -16.43 16.05 10.10
N GLN A 354 -16.51 16.92 9.08
CA GLN A 354 -17.35 16.60 7.92
C GLN A 354 -16.78 15.40 7.17
N LEU A 355 -17.55 14.32 7.18
CA LEU A 355 -17.27 13.00 6.64
C LEU A 355 -17.32 13.03 5.10
N GLY A 356 -16.32 12.45 4.44
CA GLY A 356 -16.30 12.35 2.98
C GLY A 356 -15.08 11.64 2.41
N SER A 357 -15.11 11.36 1.11
CA SER A 357 -14.01 10.79 0.33
C SER A 357 -13.58 11.75 -0.78
N CYS A 358 -12.30 11.68 -1.18
CA CYS A 358 -11.78 12.34 -2.38
C CYS A 358 -11.52 11.31 -3.48
N HIS A 359 -12.17 11.47 -4.63
CA HIS A 359 -12.01 10.62 -5.82
C HIS A 359 -11.07 11.29 -6.84
N VAL A 360 -9.99 10.62 -7.22
CA VAL A 360 -9.06 11.04 -8.27
C VAL A 360 -9.23 10.12 -9.47
N SER A 361 -9.54 10.67 -10.65
CA SER A 361 -9.88 9.87 -11.84
C SER A 361 -9.26 10.45 -13.11
N SER A 362 -8.98 9.61 -14.11
CA SER A 362 -8.50 10.09 -15.41
C SER A 362 -9.59 10.86 -16.16
N ALA A 363 -9.21 11.95 -16.84
CA ALA A 363 -10.06 12.62 -17.82
C ALA A 363 -10.04 11.84 -19.16
N GLY A 364 -10.95 10.88 -19.31
CA GLY A 364 -11.24 10.14 -20.55
C GLY A 364 -12.75 9.98 -20.69
N GLU A 365 -13.26 10.17 -21.90
CA GLU A 365 -14.66 10.40 -22.26
C GLU A 365 -15.67 9.40 -21.67
N GLY A 366 -16.78 9.91 -21.11
CA GLY A 366 -18.00 9.15 -20.83
C GLY A 366 -17.95 8.22 -19.61
N ALA A 367 -18.03 8.78 -18.40
CA ALA A 367 -18.63 8.04 -17.30
C ALA A 367 -20.15 8.22 -17.41
N VAL A 368 -20.85 7.14 -17.78
CA VAL A 368 -22.30 6.98 -17.56
C VAL A 368 -22.55 6.83 -16.07
#